data_AF-A0A343WGY2-F1
#
_entry.id   AF-A0A343WGY2-F1
#
_cell.length_a   1.000
_cell.length_b   1.000
_cell.length_c   1.000
_cell.angle_alpha   90.00
_cell.angle_beta   90.00
_cell.angle_gamma   90.00
#
_symmetry.space_group_name_H-M   'P 1'
#
loop_
_entity.id
_entity.type
_entity.pdbx_description
1 polymer ?
#
loop_
_entity_poly.entity_id
_entity_poly.type
_entity_poly.pdbx_seq_one_letter_code
_entity_poly.pdbx_strand_id
1 'polypeptide(L)'
;MASVSVVAVVVLLACSALCAEDDPSCFPQPGEKRVHAGDCCDVKDSFPESMKEAHGKCKDKVGLPPPPKEHPTGPPPPEIKNKFICAAECVFEELSLLTEDKQLNEEAIRKYFSSEDADLQAVKKAAIDKCLSTYKEQIDSSLDCKSGAAQFKKCLGREVFMNCPAARYKGGEDCDGLKEKVPKCPNMPLHLGPPPPHHKPE
;
A
#
# COMPACT_ATOMS: atom_id res chain seq x y z
N MET A 1 9.34 49.00 38.68
CA MET A 1 8.29 48.73 37.65
C MET A 1 8.75 47.50 36.89
N ALA A 2 8.17 46.35 37.22
CA ALA A 2 8.48 45.08 36.56
C ALA A 2 7.50 44.87 35.40
N SER A 3 8.01 44.61 34.19
CA SER A 3 7.21 44.09 33.08
C SER A 3 7.64 42.67 32.81
N VAL A 4 6.84 41.71 33.28
CA VAL A 4 6.94 40.30 32.92
C VAL A 4 6.02 40.10 31.72
N SER A 5 6.60 39.97 30.52
CA SER A 5 5.84 39.53 29.35
C SER A 5 5.90 38.00 29.27
N VAL A 6 4.75 37.40 29.58
CA VAL A 6 4.48 35.96 29.44
C VAL A 6 4.27 35.67 27.95
N VAL A 7 5.25 35.04 27.29
CA VAL A 7 5.01 34.42 25.99
C VAL A 7 4.65 32.96 26.23
N ALA A 8 3.36 32.70 26.32
CA ALA A 8 2.81 31.36 26.28
C ALA A 8 2.95 30.82 24.85
N VAL A 9 3.93 29.95 24.60
CA VAL A 9 3.98 29.18 23.36
C VAL A 9 3.01 28.01 23.52
N VAL A 10 1.82 28.20 22.97
CA VAL A 10 0.82 27.15 22.80
C VAL A 10 1.34 26.19 21.73
N VAL A 11 1.98 25.10 22.17
CA VAL A 11 2.24 23.94 21.31
C VAL A 11 0.95 23.11 21.31
N LEU A 12 0.05 23.41 20.36
CA LEU A 12 -1.11 22.59 20.09
C LEU A 12 -1.12 22.14 18.63
N LEU A 13 -1.35 20.83 18.49
CA LEU A 13 -2.04 20.17 17.39
C LEU A 13 -1.30 20.03 16.06
N ALA A 14 -0.48 18.99 15.96
CA ALA A 14 -0.25 18.28 14.72
C ALA A 14 0.10 16.80 14.99
N CYS A 15 -0.83 16.02 15.54
CA CYS A 15 -0.67 14.56 15.65
C CYS A 15 -1.96 13.78 15.38
N SER A 16 -2.96 14.39 14.73
CA SER A 16 -4.27 13.75 14.50
C SER A 16 -4.30 12.85 13.26
N ALA A 17 -3.35 12.95 12.33
CA ALA A 17 -3.34 12.14 11.11
C ALA A 17 -2.41 10.92 11.15
N LEU A 18 -1.41 10.91 12.04
CA LEU A 18 -0.36 9.87 12.08
C LEU A 18 -0.59 8.80 13.15
N CYS A 19 -1.50 9.05 14.12
CA CYS A 19 -1.80 8.15 15.24
C CYS A 19 -3.26 7.72 15.30
N ALA A 20 -4.03 7.87 14.21
CA ALA A 20 -5.38 7.33 14.18
C ALA A 20 -5.27 5.80 14.20
N GLU A 21 -5.64 5.20 15.34
CA GLU A 21 -6.02 3.79 15.37
C GLU A 21 -7.05 3.60 14.26
N ASP A 22 -6.82 2.61 13.38
CA ASP A 22 -7.72 2.39 12.25
C ASP A 22 -9.15 2.17 12.78
N ASP A 23 -10.09 2.95 12.24
CA ASP A 23 -11.50 2.82 12.59
C ASP A 23 -11.93 1.35 12.39
N PRO A 24 -12.67 0.72 13.32
CA PRO A 24 -13.10 -0.66 13.19
C PRO A 24 -13.80 -0.99 11.87
N SER A 25 -14.48 0.00 11.26
CA SER A 25 -15.12 -0.14 9.93
C SER A 25 -14.13 -0.35 8.78
N CYS A 26 -12.85 -0.07 8.98
CA CYS A 26 -11.78 -0.31 8.01
C CYS A 26 -11.33 -1.77 7.94
N PHE A 27 -11.75 -2.59 8.91
CA PHE A 27 -11.51 -4.04 8.88
C PHE A 27 -12.73 -4.76 8.30
N PRO A 28 -12.53 -5.87 7.57
CA PRO A 28 -13.62 -6.71 7.08
C PRO A 28 -14.52 -7.16 8.23
N GLN A 29 -15.82 -6.93 8.10
CA GLN A 29 -16.80 -7.38 9.07
C GLN A 29 -17.24 -8.82 8.79
N PRO A 30 -17.62 -9.60 9.82
CA PRO A 30 -18.19 -10.94 9.62
C PRO A 30 -19.40 -10.89 8.66
N GLY A 31 -19.35 -11.68 7.59
CA GLY A 31 -20.41 -11.75 6.58
C GLY A 31 -20.36 -10.66 5.49
N GLU A 32 -19.42 -9.71 5.56
CA GLU A 32 -19.21 -8.71 4.50
C GLU A 32 -18.65 -9.39 3.24
N LYS A 33 -19.26 -9.09 2.08
CA LYS A 33 -18.75 -9.56 0.79
C LYS A 33 -17.36 -8.98 0.54
N ARG A 34 -16.40 -9.83 0.19
CA ARG A 34 -15.07 -9.37 -0.21
C ARG A 34 -15.12 -8.77 -1.60
N VAL A 35 -14.64 -7.53 -1.70
CA VAL A 35 -14.43 -6.84 -2.97
C VAL A 35 -12.92 -6.63 -3.14
N HIS A 36 -12.32 -7.28 -4.14
CA HIS A 36 -10.91 -7.05 -4.46
C HIS A 36 -10.76 -5.86 -5.41
N ALA A 37 -9.83 -4.97 -5.12
CA ALA A 37 -9.58 -3.80 -5.96
C ALA A 37 -9.23 -4.17 -7.42
N GLY A 38 -8.55 -5.30 -7.64
CA GLY A 38 -8.27 -5.83 -8.98
C GLY A 38 -9.48 -6.39 -9.74
N ASP A 39 -10.59 -6.69 -9.05
CA ASP A 39 -11.86 -7.04 -9.71
C ASP A 39 -12.60 -5.78 -10.20
N CYS A 40 -12.41 -4.66 -9.48
CA CYS A 40 -12.98 -3.36 -9.81
C CYS A 40 -12.16 -2.54 -10.81
N CYS A 41 -10.83 -2.70 -10.83
CA CYS A 41 -9.95 -2.01 -11.76
C CYS A 41 -9.07 -3.02 -12.49
N ASP A 42 -9.30 -3.19 -13.79
CA ASP A 42 -8.58 -4.18 -14.59
C ASP A 42 -7.16 -3.73 -14.92
N VAL A 43 -6.22 -4.13 -14.06
CA VAL A 43 -4.79 -3.83 -14.18
C VAL A 43 -3.93 -5.09 -14.13
N LYS A 44 -4.49 -6.22 -14.55
CA LYS A 44 -3.82 -7.53 -14.48
C LYS A 44 -2.49 -7.56 -15.21
N ASP A 45 -2.42 -6.84 -16.34
CA ASP A 45 -1.22 -6.72 -17.17
C ASP A 45 -0.14 -5.79 -16.55
N SER A 46 -0.45 -5.10 -15.45
CA SER A 46 0.47 -4.17 -14.78
C SER A 46 1.41 -4.85 -13.77
N PHE A 47 1.30 -6.17 -13.56
CA PHE A 47 2.14 -6.92 -12.63
C PHE A 47 3.09 -7.85 -13.38
N PRO A 48 4.38 -7.47 -13.53
CA PRO A 48 5.35 -8.34 -14.19
C PRO A 48 5.53 -9.66 -13.45
N GLU A 49 5.70 -10.78 -14.16
CA GLU A 49 5.95 -12.10 -13.55
C GLU A 49 7.19 -12.08 -12.64
N SER A 50 8.20 -11.25 -12.95
CA SER A 50 9.37 -11.04 -12.09
C SER A 50 8.98 -10.59 -10.67
N MET A 51 7.92 -9.77 -10.52
CA MET A 51 7.45 -9.36 -9.20
C MET A 51 6.87 -10.54 -8.41
N LYS A 52 6.13 -11.42 -9.08
CA LYS A 52 5.50 -12.59 -8.49
C LYS A 52 6.55 -13.61 -8.07
N GLU A 53 7.57 -13.83 -8.90
CA GLU A 53 8.72 -14.68 -8.57
C GLU A 53 9.51 -14.13 -7.37
N ALA A 54 9.85 -12.84 -7.38
CA ALA A 54 10.52 -12.18 -6.27
C ALA A 54 9.69 -12.28 -4.98
N HIS A 55 8.37 -12.08 -5.05
CA HIS A 55 7.48 -12.24 -3.90
C HIS A 55 7.49 -13.68 -3.35
N GLY A 56 7.49 -14.67 -4.24
CA GLY A 56 7.61 -16.09 -3.89
C GLY A 56 8.91 -16.40 -3.15
N LYS A 57 10.05 -15.87 -3.59
CA LYS A 57 11.34 -16.06 -2.89
C LYS A 57 11.38 -15.34 -1.55
N CYS A 58 10.89 -14.10 -1.51
CA CYS A 58 11.00 -13.25 -0.34
C CYS A 58 10.08 -13.69 0.80
N LYS A 59 8.87 -14.19 0.51
CA LYS A 59 7.98 -14.70 1.56
C LYS A 59 8.64 -15.86 2.32
N ASP A 60 9.37 -16.73 1.62
CA ASP A 60 10.05 -17.89 2.20
C ASP A 60 11.27 -17.41 3.00
N LYS A 61 12.05 -16.47 2.45
CA LYS A 61 13.23 -15.88 3.10
C LYS A 61 12.90 -15.17 4.42
N VAL A 62 11.77 -14.46 4.49
CA VAL A 62 11.35 -13.75 5.71
C VAL A 62 10.45 -14.58 6.64
N GLY A 63 10.10 -15.80 6.24
CA GLY A 63 9.22 -16.68 7.02
C GLY A 63 7.82 -16.12 7.22
N LEU A 64 7.20 -15.55 6.17
CA LEU A 64 5.80 -15.10 6.23
C LEU A 64 4.89 -16.32 6.44
N PRO A 65 3.97 -16.29 7.43
CA PRO A 65 3.05 -17.39 7.62
C PRO A 65 2.09 -17.50 6.43
N PRO A 66 1.49 -18.68 6.21
CA PRO A 66 0.41 -18.82 5.25
C PRO A 66 -0.75 -17.86 5.62
N PRO A 67 -1.56 -17.44 4.63
CA PRO A 67 -2.73 -16.62 4.89
C PRO A 67 -3.65 -17.30 5.93
N PRO A 68 -4.21 -16.52 6.87
CA PRO A 68 -5.16 -17.07 7.83
C PRO A 68 -6.41 -17.59 7.11
N LYS A 69 -7.03 -18.64 7.66
CA LYS A 69 -8.30 -19.19 7.13
C LYS A 69 -9.45 -18.20 7.33
N GLU A 70 -9.44 -17.52 8.47
CA GLU A 70 -10.40 -16.49 8.82
C GLU A 70 -9.86 -15.10 8.49
N HIS A 71 -10.78 -14.15 8.37
CA HIS A 71 -10.44 -12.79 8.02
C HIS A 71 -9.92 -12.07 9.26
N PRO A 72 -8.81 -11.31 9.16
CA PRO A 72 -8.40 -10.48 10.26
C PRO A 72 -9.46 -9.40 10.51
N THR A 73 -9.97 -9.35 11.74
CA THR A 73 -10.94 -8.35 12.22
C THR A 73 -10.26 -7.14 12.86
N GLY A 74 -8.94 -7.02 12.70
CA GLY A 74 -8.13 -5.97 13.30
C GLY A 74 -6.74 -5.89 12.68
N PRO A 75 -5.87 -5.01 13.20
CA PRO A 75 -4.52 -4.85 12.68
C PRO A 75 -3.69 -6.12 12.86
N PRO A 76 -2.74 -6.40 11.95
CA PRO A 76 -1.85 -7.55 12.11
C PRO A 76 -0.98 -7.39 13.36
N PRO A 77 -0.62 -8.50 14.04
CA PRO A 77 0.36 -8.46 15.12
C PRO A 77 1.68 -7.78 14.68
N PRO A 78 2.40 -7.07 15.57
CA PRO A 78 3.61 -6.33 15.20
C PRO A 78 4.67 -7.17 14.48
N GLU A 79 4.88 -8.42 14.90
CA GLU A 79 5.82 -9.35 14.26
C GLU A 79 5.43 -9.63 12.80
N ILE A 80 4.14 -9.86 12.56
CA ILE A 80 3.62 -10.12 11.22
C ILE A 80 3.71 -8.86 10.35
N LYS A 81 3.38 -7.69 10.91
CA LYS A 81 3.58 -6.39 10.24
C LYS A 81 5.03 -6.23 9.81
N ASN A 82 5.98 -6.47 10.72
CA ASN A 82 7.40 -6.35 10.44
C ASN A 82 7.86 -7.30 9.31
N LYS A 83 7.43 -8.58 9.34
CA LYS A 83 7.70 -9.54 8.25
C LYS A 83 7.14 -9.09 6.91
N PHE A 84 5.94 -8.50 6.87
CA PHE A 84 5.38 -7.95 5.62
C PHE A 84 6.19 -6.77 5.08
N ILE A 85 6.65 -5.86 5.94
CA ILE A 85 7.52 -4.75 5.52
C ILE A 85 8.85 -5.28 4.98
N CYS A 86 9.47 -6.24 5.68
CA CYS A 86 10.71 -6.86 5.23
C CYS A 86 10.56 -7.68 3.94
N ALA A 87 9.41 -8.35 3.74
CA ALA A 87 9.14 -9.02 2.47
C ALA A 87 9.08 -8.03 1.30
N ALA A 88 8.50 -6.84 1.51
CA ALA A 88 8.46 -5.80 0.47
C ALA A 88 9.85 -5.23 0.16
N GLU A 89 10.67 -4.98 1.18
CA GLU A 89 12.08 -4.58 1.01
C GLU A 89 12.86 -5.63 0.20
N CYS A 90 12.76 -6.91 0.58
CA CYS A 90 13.38 -8.02 -0.13
C CYS A 90 12.95 -8.06 -1.60
N VAL A 91 11.65 -7.89 -1.90
CA VAL A 91 11.18 -7.89 -3.30
C VAL A 91 11.82 -6.77 -4.09
N PHE A 92 11.96 -5.57 -3.51
CA PHE A 92 12.57 -4.45 -4.20
C PHE A 92 14.08 -4.66 -4.38
N GLU A 93 14.75 -5.29 -3.41
CA GLU A 93 16.16 -5.69 -3.51
C GLU A 93 16.37 -6.71 -4.65
N GLU A 94 15.59 -7.79 -4.70
CA GLU A 94 15.67 -8.82 -5.75
C GLU A 94 15.43 -8.25 -7.16
N LEU A 95 14.61 -7.20 -7.26
CA LEU A 95 14.29 -6.53 -8.52
C LEU A 95 15.23 -5.37 -8.86
N SER A 96 16.29 -5.14 -8.06
CA SER A 96 17.21 -4.00 -8.22
C SER A 96 16.50 -2.64 -8.23
N LEU A 97 15.43 -2.52 -7.43
CA LEU A 97 14.64 -1.30 -7.25
C LEU A 97 15.10 -0.50 -6.02
N LEU A 98 16.13 -0.98 -5.33
CA LEU A 98 16.82 -0.27 -4.28
C LEU A 98 18.23 0.14 -4.73
N THR A 99 18.72 1.21 -4.15
CA THR A 99 20.13 1.61 -4.20
C THR A 99 20.96 0.78 -3.21
N GLU A 100 22.29 0.89 -3.28
CA GLU A 100 23.22 0.17 -2.38
C GLU A 100 22.98 0.49 -0.89
N ASP A 101 22.54 1.71 -0.57
CA ASP A 101 22.17 2.16 0.77
C ASP A 101 20.71 1.83 1.16
N LYS A 102 20.07 0.91 0.42
CA LYS A 102 18.69 0.44 0.63
C LYS A 102 17.62 1.52 0.53
N GLN A 103 17.87 2.61 -0.18
CA GLN A 103 16.85 3.58 -0.53
C GLN A 103 16.13 3.17 -1.82
N LEU A 104 14.95 3.74 -2.08
CA LEU A 104 14.25 3.53 -3.34
C LEU A 104 15.06 4.10 -4.51
N ASN A 105 15.35 3.27 -5.51
CA ASN A 105 15.96 3.73 -6.76
C ASN A 105 14.85 4.28 -7.66
N GLU A 106 14.67 5.61 -7.64
CA GLU A 106 13.58 6.28 -8.37
C GLU A 106 13.58 5.99 -9.87
N GLU A 107 14.76 5.99 -10.52
CA GLU A 107 14.87 5.73 -11.95
C GLU A 107 14.45 4.30 -12.27
N ALA A 108 14.97 3.32 -11.53
CA ALA A 108 14.62 1.91 -11.71
C ALA A 108 13.13 1.67 -11.44
N ILE A 109 12.56 2.30 -10.41
CA ILE A 109 11.14 2.21 -10.08
C ILE A 109 10.27 2.81 -11.18
N ARG A 110 10.61 4.00 -11.69
CA ARG A 110 9.87 4.64 -12.78
C ARG A 110 9.85 3.76 -14.01
N LYS A 111 10.98 3.16 -14.35
CA LYS A 111 11.08 2.20 -15.46
C LYS A 111 10.23 0.96 -15.19
N TYR A 112 10.41 0.32 -14.04
CA TYR A 112 9.79 -0.95 -13.70
C TYR A 112 8.25 -0.86 -13.59
N PHE A 113 7.74 0.19 -12.94
CA PHE A 113 6.31 0.38 -12.72
C PHE A 113 5.64 1.22 -13.81
N SER A 114 6.34 1.64 -14.86
CA SER A 114 5.71 2.28 -16.01
C SER A 114 4.67 1.35 -16.68
N SER A 115 3.90 1.90 -17.61
CA SER A 115 3.04 1.09 -18.47
C SER A 115 3.07 1.67 -19.87
N GLU A 116 3.12 0.78 -20.85
CA GLU A 116 2.99 1.10 -22.27
C GLU A 116 1.52 1.21 -22.70
N ASP A 117 0.62 0.84 -21.79
CA ASP A 117 -0.81 0.93 -21.98
C ASP A 117 -1.27 2.38 -21.91
N ALA A 118 -1.85 2.89 -23.00
CA ALA A 118 -2.26 4.28 -23.13
C ALA A 118 -3.29 4.70 -22.05
N ASP A 119 -4.16 3.79 -21.61
CA ASP A 119 -5.17 4.11 -20.59
C ASP A 119 -4.53 4.27 -19.20
N LEU A 120 -3.47 3.50 -18.91
CA LEU A 120 -2.84 3.44 -17.59
C LEU A 120 -1.59 4.31 -17.49
N GLN A 121 -0.98 4.69 -18.60
CA GLN A 121 0.31 5.39 -18.63
C GLN A 121 0.27 6.68 -17.79
N ALA A 122 -0.73 7.55 -18.02
CA ALA A 122 -0.86 8.81 -17.29
C ALA A 122 -1.14 8.58 -15.80
N VAL A 123 -2.03 7.64 -15.48
CA VAL A 123 -2.41 7.28 -14.10
C VAL A 123 -1.21 6.74 -13.32
N LYS A 124 -0.49 5.76 -13.89
CA LYS A 124 0.70 5.18 -13.24
C LYS A 124 1.82 6.20 -13.10
N LYS A 125 2.06 7.03 -14.11
CA LYS A 125 3.09 8.08 -14.02
C LYS A 125 2.81 9.03 -12.85
N ALA A 126 1.60 9.58 -12.79
CA ALA A 126 1.19 10.48 -11.72
C ALA A 126 1.24 9.80 -10.33
N ALA A 127 0.81 8.54 -10.26
CA ALA A 127 0.87 7.75 -9.03
C ALA A 127 2.32 7.51 -8.57
N ILE A 128 3.22 7.12 -9.48
CA ILE A 128 4.65 6.91 -9.19
C ILE A 128 5.27 8.21 -8.67
N ASP A 129 5.04 9.33 -9.35
CA ASP A 129 5.55 10.65 -8.94
C ASP A 129 5.13 10.99 -7.51
N LYS A 130 3.83 10.90 -7.22
CA LYS A 130 3.27 11.18 -5.89
C LYS A 130 3.79 10.22 -4.82
N CYS A 131 3.94 8.95 -5.14
CA CYS A 131 4.37 7.96 -4.17
C CYS A 131 5.87 8.05 -3.87
N LEU A 132 6.70 8.36 -4.86
CA LEU A 132 8.12 8.66 -4.64
C LEU A 132 8.32 9.94 -3.82
N SER A 133 7.43 10.94 -3.93
CA SER A 133 7.54 12.15 -3.14
C SER A 133 7.07 12.02 -1.69
N THR A 134 6.32 10.97 -1.33
CA THR A 134 5.64 10.86 -0.02
C THR A 134 6.01 9.61 0.80
N TYR A 135 6.68 8.61 0.20
CA TYR A 135 6.87 7.31 0.89
C TYR A 135 7.67 7.42 2.20
N LYS A 136 8.66 8.33 2.27
CA LYS A 136 9.55 8.47 3.43
C LYS A 136 8.80 8.86 4.69
N GLU A 137 7.75 9.66 4.55
CA GLU A 137 6.91 10.14 5.66
C GLU A 137 6.12 9.01 6.33
N GLN A 138 5.97 7.88 5.63
CA GLN A 138 5.19 6.72 6.10
C GLN A 138 6.06 5.57 6.63
N ILE A 139 7.39 5.77 6.68
CA ILE A 139 8.32 4.76 7.20
C ILE A 139 8.22 4.75 8.72
N ASP A 140 7.82 3.61 9.26
CA ASP A 140 7.76 3.37 10.70
C ASP A 140 9.17 3.03 11.21
N SER A 141 9.78 3.96 11.96
CA SER A 141 11.15 3.80 12.45
C SER A 141 11.34 2.66 13.46
N SER A 142 10.24 2.13 14.01
CA SER A 142 10.25 0.99 14.95
C SER A 142 10.40 -0.37 14.27
N LEU A 143 10.26 -0.44 12.94
CA LEU A 143 10.37 -1.69 12.18
C LEU A 143 11.82 -1.93 11.73
N ASP A 144 12.13 -3.20 11.45
CA ASP A 144 13.49 -3.61 11.08
C ASP A 144 13.87 -3.14 9.67
N CYS A 145 12.95 -3.32 8.72
CA CYS A 145 13.17 -2.97 7.32
C CYS A 145 12.63 -1.56 7.02
N LYS A 146 13.48 -0.72 6.42
CA LYS A 146 13.31 0.75 6.36
C LYS A 146 13.50 1.34 4.96
N SER A 147 13.58 0.52 3.92
CA SER A 147 13.69 1.00 2.54
C SER A 147 12.51 1.86 2.06
N GLY A 148 11.33 1.69 2.67
CA GLY A 148 10.10 2.35 2.23
C GLY A 148 9.39 1.64 1.07
N ALA A 149 9.86 0.45 0.66
CA ALA A 149 9.27 -0.34 -0.42
C ALA A 149 7.78 -0.66 -0.18
N ALA A 150 7.42 -1.02 1.05
CA ALA A 150 6.03 -1.31 1.42
C ALA A 150 5.13 -0.07 1.33
N GLN A 151 5.62 1.07 1.80
CA GLN A 151 4.94 2.37 1.77
C GLN A 151 4.70 2.81 0.34
N PHE A 152 5.73 2.76 -0.50
CA PHE A 152 5.61 3.06 -1.93
C PHE A 152 4.60 2.12 -2.61
N LYS A 153 4.68 0.80 -2.40
CA LYS A 153 3.74 -0.16 -2.99
C LYS A 153 2.30 0.09 -2.55
N LYS A 154 2.09 0.37 -1.26
CA LYS A 154 0.77 0.72 -0.70
C LYS A 154 0.23 1.99 -1.36
N CYS A 155 1.04 3.04 -1.44
CA CYS A 155 0.66 4.28 -2.10
C CYS A 155 0.31 4.04 -3.58
N LEU A 156 1.18 3.36 -4.32
CA LEU A 156 1.00 3.13 -5.76
C LEU A 156 -0.30 2.36 -6.04
N GLY A 157 -0.56 1.29 -5.29
CA GLY A 157 -1.79 0.52 -5.42
C GLY A 157 -3.04 1.36 -5.14
N ARG A 158 -2.99 2.25 -4.15
CA ARG A 158 -4.10 3.15 -3.81
C ARG A 158 -4.34 4.21 -4.87
N GLU A 159 -3.29 4.87 -5.34
CA GLU A 159 -3.41 5.90 -6.37
C GLU A 159 -3.91 5.33 -7.70
N VAL A 160 -3.42 4.16 -8.12
CA VAL A 160 -3.89 3.50 -9.35
C VAL A 160 -5.36 3.09 -9.23
N PHE A 161 -5.78 2.55 -8.08
CA PHE A 161 -7.18 2.19 -7.87
C PHE A 161 -8.11 3.41 -7.88
N MET A 162 -7.78 4.45 -7.12
CA MET A 162 -8.62 5.64 -6.98
C MET A 162 -8.76 6.41 -8.30
N ASN A 163 -7.72 6.37 -9.12
CA ASN A 163 -7.67 7.01 -10.43
C ASN A 163 -7.84 6.01 -11.58
N CYS A 164 -8.44 4.84 -11.32
CA CYS A 164 -8.67 3.83 -12.35
C CYS A 164 -9.42 4.43 -13.56
N PRO A 165 -8.89 4.32 -14.79
CA PRO A 165 -9.55 4.83 -15.98
C PRO A 165 -10.93 4.20 -16.17
N ALA A 166 -11.90 4.97 -16.68
CA ALA A 166 -13.26 4.48 -16.93
C ALA A 166 -13.29 3.24 -17.85
N ALA A 167 -12.37 3.14 -18.82
CA ALA A 167 -12.25 1.98 -19.71
C ALA A 167 -11.83 0.68 -18.99
N ARG A 168 -11.23 0.79 -17.79
CA ARG A 168 -10.75 -0.33 -16.96
C ARG A 168 -11.59 -0.56 -15.72
N TYR A 169 -12.42 0.41 -15.36
CA TYR A 169 -13.23 0.36 -14.15
C TYR A 169 -14.48 -0.48 -14.38
N LYS A 170 -14.57 -1.60 -13.66
CA LYS A 170 -15.73 -2.48 -13.60
C LYS A 170 -16.56 -2.01 -12.41
N GLY A 171 -17.34 -0.95 -12.64
CA GLY A 171 -18.17 -0.33 -11.60
C GLY A 171 -19.28 -1.23 -11.07
N GLY A 172 -20.12 -0.66 -10.21
CA GLY A 172 -21.18 -1.36 -9.49
C GLY A 172 -21.10 -1.06 -7.99
N GLU A 173 -22.20 -1.32 -7.28
CA GLU A 173 -22.38 -0.94 -5.86
C GLU A 173 -21.19 -1.35 -4.98
N ASP A 174 -20.69 -2.58 -5.16
CA ASP A 174 -19.53 -3.11 -4.43
C ASP A 174 -18.23 -2.31 -4.68
N CYS A 175 -17.94 -1.99 -5.94
CA CYS A 175 -16.72 -1.30 -6.33
C CYS A 175 -16.77 0.19 -5.98
N ASP A 176 -17.94 0.81 -6.14
CA ASP A 176 -18.18 2.20 -5.77
C ASP A 176 -18.10 2.36 -4.24
N GLY A 177 -18.70 1.43 -3.49
CA GLY A 177 -18.56 1.37 -2.03
C GLY A 177 -17.11 1.19 -1.58
N LEU A 178 -16.33 0.34 -2.26
CA LEU A 178 -14.89 0.22 -1.98
C LEU A 178 -14.16 1.55 -2.25
N LYS A 179 -14.45 2.22 -3.37
CA LYS A 179 -13.85 3.51 -3.74
C LYS A 179 -14.17 4.62 -2.74
N GLU A 180 -15.37 4.61 -2.14
CA GLU A 180 -15.76 5.51 -1.06
C GLU A 180 -15.10 5.18 0.30
N LYS A 181 -14.85 3.90 0.58
CA LYS A 181 -14.22 3.41 1.82
C LYS A 181 -12.71 3.71 1.85
N VAL A 182 -12.03 3.60 0.73
CA VAL A 182 -10.57 3.81 0.63
C VAL A 182 -10.07 5.12 1.27
N PRO A 183 -10.59 6.32 0.96
CA PRO A 183 -10.10 7.56 1.57
C PRO A 183 -10.35 7.65 3.08
N LYS A 184 -11.36 6.94 3.61
CA LYS A 184 -11.67 6.88 5.05
C LYS A 184 -10.74 5.92 5.80
N CYS A 185 -10.14 4.97 5.07
CA CYS A 185 -9.30 3.91 5.62
C CYS A 185 -7.89 3.95 5.02
N PRO A 186 -7.01 4.84 5.53
CA PRO A 186 -5.67 5.07 4.97
C PRO A 186 -4.76 3.84 5.08
N ASN A 187 -4.99 2.94 6.04
CA ASN A 187 -4.20 1.72 6.20
C ASN A 187 -4.83 0.45 5.62
N MET A 188 -6.05 0.53 5.08
CA MET A 188 -6.68 -0.61 4.44
C MET A 188 -5.81 -1.08 3.25
N PRO A 189 -5.43 -2.37 3.20
CA PRO A 189 -4.62 -2.91 2.13
C PRO A 189 -5.44 -2.97 0.83
N LEU A 190 -4.89 -2.40 -0.25
CA LEU A 190 -5.44 -2.53 -1.59
C LEU A 190 -4.50 -3.37 -2.45
N HIS A 191 -4.97 -4.57 -2.79
CA HIS A 191 -4.29 -5.46 -3.73
C HIS A 191 -4.96 -5.36 -5.09
N LEU A 192 -4.22 -4.79 -6.04
CA LEU A 192 -4.62 -4.67 -7.44
C LEU A 192 -4.22 -5.89 -8.29
N GLY A 193 -3.35 -6.76 -7.77
CA GLY A 193 -3.02 -8.02 -8.41
C GLY A 193 -4.17 -9.03 -8.36
N PRO A 194 -4.10 -10.12 -9.13
CA PRO A 194 -5.11 -11.17 -9.07
C PRO A 194 -5.23 -11.71 -7.63
N PRO A 195 -6.44 -12.07 -7.19
CA PRO A 195 -6.64 -12.64 -5.87
C PRO A 195 -5.81 -13.93 -5.72
N PRO A 196 -5.37 -14.27 -4.49
CA PRO A 196 -4.70 -15.54 -4.24
C PRO A 196 -5.56 -16.71 -4.76
N PRO A 197 -4.96 -17.79 -5.28
CA PRO A 197 -5.71 -18.92 -5.86
C PRO A 197 -6.70 -19.60 -4.90
N HIS A 198 -6.59 -19.37 -3.59
CA HIS A 198 -7.52 -19.87 -2.57
C HIS A 198 -8.76 -18.97 -2.35
N HIS A 199 -8.95 -17.91 -3.15
CA HIS A 199 -10.09 -16.99 -3.05
C HIS A 199 -10.90 -16.98 -4.35
N LYS A 200 -11.08 -18.13 -5.00
CA LYS A 200 -12.17 -18.24 -5.97
C LYS A 200 -13.49 -18.07 -5.21
N PRO A 201 -14.35 -17.11 -5.58
CA PRO A 201 -15.73 -17.15 -5.17
C PRO A 201 -16.36 -18.43 -5.72
N GLU A 202 -17.06 -19.18 -4.88
CA GLU A 202 -18.08 -20.14 -5.34
C GLU A 202 -19.23 -19.40 -6.01
#